data_AF-A0A151U5Q6-F1
#
_entry.id   AF-A0A151U5Q6-F1
#
_cell.length_a   1.000
_cell.length_b   1.000
_cell.length_c   1.000
_cell.angle_alpha   90.00
_cell.angle_beta   90.00
_cell.angle_gamma   90.00
#
_symmetry.space_group_name_H-M   'P 1'
#
loop_
_entity.id
_entity.type
_entity.pdbx_description
1 polymer ?
#
loop_
_entity_poly.entity_id
_entity_poly.type
_entity_poly.pdbx_seq_one_letter_code
_entity_poly.pdbx_strand_id
1 'polypeptide(L)'
;LLSVFSPAMIVRFNKLKKLTLEKCELLAEVFILEGDKPNHDNQEMLPQLRVLAMSNLSKLTCFWNKEPQVPFFLNLVSLFIIHCHCLKSLFSLSQAKNLDKLKIFRLCNCEKVEEVISSDKGEKVATIFPKMKCLVLKDLPNLVNFSQEGGCFNWPNLQTVRVNNIPSMKTFLRDDLNTPLLKSVYITFAKKLWLGNLKKTISYMHNNPGV
;
A
#
# COMPACT_ATOMS: atom_id res chain seq x y z
N LEU A 1 15.47 -13.67 -12.65
CA LEU A 1 15.99 -13.07 -11.41
C LEU A 1 14.94 -13.29 -10.32
N LEU A 2 15.32 -13.89 -9.19
CA LEU A 2 14.41 -14.11 -8.05
C LEU A 2 14.25 -12.84 -7.20
N SER A 3 15.22 -11.92 -7.27
CA SER A 3 15.24 -10.64 -6.59
C SER A 3 15.95 -9.53 -7.37
N VAL A 4 15.70 -8.26 -7.00
CA VAL A 4 16.26 -7.09 -7.70
C VAL A 4 17.30 -6.34 -6.87
N PHE A 5 17.07 -6.11 -5.57
CA PHE A 5 17.94 -5.25 -4.78
C PHE A 5 18.64 -6.01 -3.65
N SER A 6 19.93 -6.26 -3.82
CA SER A 6 20.84 -6.63 -2.72
C SER A 6 21.26 -5.40 -1.91
N PRO A 7 21.89 -5.58 -0.72
CA PRO A 7 22.38 -4.45 0.08
C PRO A 7 23.33 -3.52 -0.70
N ALA A 8 24.23 -4.10 -1.51
CA ALA A 8 25.13 -3.32 -2.36
C ALA A 8 24.37 -2.48 -3.41
N MET A 9 23.29 -3.01 -3.98
CA MET A 9 22.47 -2.27 -4.94
C MET A 9 21.68 -1.14 -4.27
N ILE A 10 21.18 -1.35 -3.06
CA ILE A 10 20.49 -0.31 -2.28
C ILE A 10 21.42 0.90 -2.06
N VAL A 11 22.67 0.65 -1.65
CA VAL A 11 23.67 1.70 -1.45
C VAL A 11 23.98 2.41 -2.77
N ARG A 12 24.23 1.63 -3.84
CA ARG A 12 24.58 2.16 -5.16
C ARG A 12 23.47 3.04 -5.76
N PHE A 13 22.21 2.72 -5.49
CA PHE A 13 21.05 3.41 -6.03
C PHE A 13 20.40 4.39 -5.04
N ASN A 14 21.13 4.91 -4.05
CA ASN A 14 20.60 5.82 -3.03
C ASN A 14 20.02 7.15 -3.58
N LYS A 15 20.42 7.58 -4.79
CA LYS A 15 19.87 8.75 -5.50
C LYS A 15 18.70 8.42 -6.44
N LEU A 16 18.24 7.17 -6.48
CA LEU A 16 17.16 6.73 -7.35
C LEU A 16 15.84 7.42 -6.96
N LYS A 17 15.22 8.11 -7.92
CA LYS A 17 13.95 8.83 -7.72
C LYS A 17 12.73 8.05 -8.21
N LYS A 18 12.91 7.14 -9.16
CA LYS A 18 11.85 6.32 -9.73
C LYS A 18 12.37 4.90 -9.93
N LEU A 19 11.61 3.94 -9.42
CA LEU A 19 11.83 2.51 -9.65
C LEU A 19 10.60 1.96 -10.35
N THR A 20 10.82 1.25 -11.46
CA THR A 20 9.77 0.57 -12.21
C THR A 20 10.20 -0.87 -12.46
N LEU A 21 9.38 -1.83 -12.03
CA LEU A 21 9.55 -3.25 -12.27
C LEU A 21 8.36 -3.72 -13.10
N GLU A 22 8.62 -4.23 -14.29
CA GLU A 22 7.57 -4.62 -15.23
C GLU A 22 7.91 -6.00 -15.81
N LYS A 23 6.91 -6.89 -15.83
CA LYS A 23 6.99 -8.21 -16.50
C LYS A 23 8.18 -9.07 -16.01
N CYS A 24 8.51 -8.99 -14.72
CA CYS A 24 9.55 -9.82 -14.11
C CYS A 24 8.92 -11.13 -13.57
N GLU A 25 8.72 -12.12 -14.45
CA GLU A 25 7.97 -13.35 -14.17
C GLU A 25 8.56 -14.27 -13.09
N LEU A 26 9.86 -14.14 -12.82
CA LEU A 26 10.57 -14.92 -11.82
C LEU A 26 10.76 -14.19 -10.49
N LEU A 27 10.38 -12.91 -10.41
CA LEU A 27 10.63 -12.08 -9.24
C LEU A 27 9.68 -12.48 -8.11
N ALA A 28 10.22 -13.06 -7.04
CA ALA A 28 9.46 -13.44 -5.85
C ALA A 28 9.54 -12.37 -4.74
N GLU A 29 10.69 -11.71 -4.64
CA GLU A 29 11.01 -10.74 -3.59
C GLU A 29 11.73 -9.54 -4.22
N VAL A 30 11.37 -8.30 -3.91
CA VAL A 30 12.03 -7.13 -4.54
C VAL A 30 13.39 -6.86 -3.91
N PHE A 31 13.45 -6.88 -2.58
CA PHE A 31 14.60 -6.52 -1.76
C PHE A 31 15.09 -7.72 -0.95
N ILE A 32 16.37 -8.06 -1.12
CA ILE A 32 17.08 -9.03 -0.29
C ILE A 32 17.90 -8.26 0.72
N LEU A 33 17.56 -8.45 1.99
CA LEU A 33 18.27 -7.84 3.10
C LEU A 33 19.15 -8.91 3.78
N GLU A 34 20.39 -8.55 4.12
CA GLU A 34 21.35 -9.41 4.84
C GLU A 34 21.21 -9.25 6.36
N GLY A 35 21.59 -10.30 7.12
CA GLY A 35 21.29 -10.43 8.55
C GLY A 35 22.46 -9.99 9.41
N ASP A 36 22.13 -9.29 10.49
CA ASP A 36 22.97 -8.95 11.64
C ASP A 36 24.09 -7.93 11.45
N LYS A 37 23.67 -6.67 11.36
CA LYS A 37 23.88 -5.59 12.35
C LYS A 37 23.57 -4.26 11.64
N PRO A 38 22.97 -3.27 12.30
CA PRO A 38 22.99 -1.91 11.79
C PRO A 38 24.43 -1.41 11.88
N ASN A 39 25.27 -1.79 10.91
CA ASN A 39 26.53 -1.10 10.74
C ASN A 39 26.16 0.29 10.22
N HIS A 40 26.25 1.26 11.13
CA HIS A 40 25.99 2.68 10.98
C HIS A 40 24.55 3.11 11.26
N ASP A 41 24.38 3.68 12.46
CA ASP A 41 23.32 4.64 12.76
C ASP A 41 23.22 5.63 11.59
N ASN A 42 22.02 5.79 11.03
CA ASN A 42 21.64 6.70 9.91
C ASN A 42 21.59 6.13 8.48
N GLN A 43 21.70 4.82 8.25
CA GLN A 43 21.48 4.29 6.90
C GLN A 43 19.97 4.25 6.56
N GLU A 44 19.58 4.88 5.45
CA GLU A 44 18.21 4.84 4.90
C GLU A 44 18.18 4.06 3.59
N MET A 45 17.11 3.28 3.36
CA MET A 45 16.94 2.53 2.11
C MET A 45 16.20 3.34 1.05
N LEU A 46 16.89 3.60 -0.07
CA LEU A 46 16.38 4.34 -1.22
C LEU A 46 15.71 5.67 -0.80
N PRO A 47 16.43 6.55 -0.08
CA PRO A 47 15.83 7.71 0.58
C PRO A 47 15.27 8.74 -0.39
N GLN A 48 15.76 8.80 -1.62
CA GLN A 48 15.28 9.75 -2.65
C GLN A 48 14.14 9.20 -3.52
N LEU A 49 13.70 7.96 -3.29
CA LEU A 49 12.68 7.32 -4.11
C LEU A 49 11.35 8.05 -3.97
N ARG A 50 10.82 8.57 -5.08
CA ARG A 50 9.54 9.28 -5.15
C ARG A 50 8.44 8.48 -5.82
N VAL A 51 8.79 7.58 -6.72
CA VAL A 51 7.84 6.74 -7.47
C VAL A 51 8.29 5.30 -7.45
N LEU A 52 7.42 4.41 -6.98
CA LEU A 52 7.57 2.96 -7.09
C LEU A 52 6.41 2.42 -7.92
N ALA A 53 6.73 1.80 -9.04
CA ALA A 53 5.76 1.17 -9.93
C ALA A 53 6.12 -0.29 -10.15
N MET A 54 5.16 -1.18 -9.92
CA MET A 54 5.31 -2.62 -10.11
C MET A 54 4.14 -3.12 -10.94
N SER A 55 4.45 -3.82 -12.03
CA SER A 55 3.42 -4.35 -12.92
C SER A 55 3.76 -5.73 -13.47
N ASN A 56 2.76 -6.61 -13.54
CA ASN A 56 2.90 -7.95 -14.12
C ASN A 56 4.01 -8.77 -13.45
N LEU A 57 3.99 -8.84 -12.11
CA LEU A 57 4.95 -9.59 -11.30
C LEU A 57 4.28 -10.85 -10.76
N SER A 58 4.12 -11.85 -11.63
CA SER A 58 3.27 -13.03 -11.38
C SER A 58 3.70 -13.88 -10.19
N LYS A 59 5.00 -13.91 -9.86
CA LYS A 59 5.54 -14.66 -8.70
C LYS A 59 5.82 -13.81 -7.47
N LEU A 60 5.57 -12.50 -7.49
CA LEU A 60 5.88 -11.63 -6.36
C LEU A 60 4.99 -11.99 -5.16
N THR A 61 5.60 -12.39 -4.05
CA THR A 61 4.88 -12.76 -2.82
C THR A 61 4.98 -11.67 -1.74
N CYS A 62 6.09 -10.95 -1.68
CA CYS A 62 6.37 -9.89 -0.72
C CYS A 62 7.42 -8.91 -1.27
N PHE A 63 7.56 -7.74 -0.65
CA PHE A 63 8.55 -6.76 -1.07
C PHE A 63 9.96 -7.14 -0.60
N TRP A 64 10.05 -7.71 0.60
CA TRP A 64 11.31 -8.01 1.28
C TRP A 64 11.31 -9.46 1.73
N ASN A 65 12.46 -10.10 1.67
CA ASN A 65 12.67 -11.43 2.25
C ASN A 65 12.59 -11.43 3.79
N LYS A 66 12.81 -10.25 4.41
CA LYS A 66 12.65 -10.01 5.84
C LYS A 66 12.44 -8.53 6.14
N GLU A 67 11.94 -8.25 7.34
CA GLU A 67 11.61 -6.90 7.79
C GLU A 67 12.83 -5.94 7.75
N PRO A 68 12.74 -4.80 7.02
CA PRO A 68 13.79 -3.79 7.03
C PRO A 68 13.97 -3.18 8.41
N GLN A 69 15.20 -3.23 8.93
CA GLN A 69 15.58 -2.64 10.23
C GLN A 69 15.95 -1.15 10.13
N VAL A 70 15.81 -0.57 8.93
CA VAL A 70 16.14 0.83 8.64
C VAL A 70 14.96 1.53 7.99
N PRO A 71 14.79 2.85 8.18
CA PRO A 71 13.79 3.61 7.45
C PRO A 71 13.97 3.47 5.94
N PHE A 72 12.85 3.32 5.22
CA PHE A 72 12.84 3.12 3.79
C PHE A 72 11.83 4.05 3.12
N PHE A 73 12.08 4.44 1.88
CA PHE A 73 11.10 5.15 1.05
C PHE A 73 10.55 6.45 1.66
N LEU A 74 11.34 7.14 2.49
CA LEU A 74 10.93 8.36 3.24
C LEU A 74 10.47 9.54 2.36
N ASN A 75 10.75 9.48 1.05
CA ASN A 75 10.31 10.47 0.06
C ASN A 75 9.32 9.92 -0.97
N LEU A 76 8.75 8.74 -0.75
CA LEU A 76 7.83 8.12 -1.69
C LEU A 76 6.53 8.92 -1.77
N VAL A 77 6.18 9.32 -2.99
CA VAL A 77 5.00 10.13 -3.29
C VAL A 77 3.94 9.31 -4.01
N SER A 78 4.36 8.35 -4.83
CA SER A 78 3.45 7.54 -5.64
C SER A 78 3.83 6.08 -5.64
N LEU A 79 2.85 5.24 -5.32
CA LEU A 79 2.95 3.78 -5.33
C LEU A 79 1.92 3.21 -6.30
N PHE A 80 2.38 2.41 -7.25
CA PHE A 80 1.54 1.74 -8.24
C PHE A 80 1.87 0.25 -8.23
N ILE A 81 0.87 -0.60 -7.97
CA ILE A 81 1.01 -2.06 -7.98
C ILE A 81 -0.13 -2.63 -8.79
N ILE A 82 0.20 -3.31 -9.89
CA ILE A 82 -0.77 -3.73 -10.90
C ILE A 82 -0.45 -5.15 -11.37
N HIS A 83 -1.42 -6.08 -11.38
CA HIS A 83 -1.18 -7.46 -11.86
C HIS A 83 -0.07 -8.19 -11.07
N CYS A 84 -0.10 -8.09 -9.74
CA CYS A 84 0.81 -8.81 -8.83
C CYS A 84 0.01 -9.88 -8.06
N HIS A 85 -0.39 -10.94 -8.76
CA HIS A 85 -1.40 -11.90 -8.31
C HIS A 85 -0.99 -12.71 -7.08
N CYS A 86 0.31 -12.92 -6.84
CA CYS A 86 0.80 -13.69 -5.69
C CYS A 86 1.05 -12.85 -4.42
N LEU A 87 0.93 -11.53 -4.49
CA LEU A 87 1.21 -10.62 -3.38
C LEU A 87 0.11 -10.76 -2.32
N LYS A 88 0.48 -11.00 -1.06
CA LYS A 88 -0.47 -11.24 0.05
C LYS A 88 -0.78 -9.98 0.86
N SER A 89 0.24 -9.18 1.13
CA SER A 89 0.17 -7.89 1.81
C SER A 89 1.29 -7.00 1.28
N LEU A 90 1.20 -5.69 1.51
CA LEU A 90 2.21 -4.74 1.02
C LEU A 90 3.13 -4.29 2.14
N PHE A 91 2.56 -3.90 3.27
CA PHE A 91 3.30 -3.35 4.40
C PHE A 91 2.75 -3.87 5.72
N SER A 92 3.57 -3.94 6.76
CA SER A 92 3.09 -3.98 8.14
C SER A 92 2.66 -2.59 8.62
N LEU A 93 2.02 -2.53 9.78
CA LEU A 93 1.57 -1.28 10.38
C LEU A 93 2.77 -0.39 10.80
N SER A 94 3.83 -0.95 11.36
CA SER A 94 5.10 -0.26 11.64
C SER A 94 5.74 0.31 10.36
N GLN A 95 5.73 -0.46 9.27
CA GLN A 95 6.27 -0.06 7.97
C GLN A 95 5.52 1.12 7.35
N ALA A 96 4.20 1.16 7.51
CA ALA A 96 3.37 2.21 6.93
C ALA A 96 3.73 3.62 7.45
N LYS A 97 4.37 3.73 8.63
CA LYS A 97 4.88 4.99 9.19
C LYS A 97 5.95 5.65 8.34
N ASN A 98 6.76 4.87 7.64
CA ASN A 98 7.83 5.41 6.79
C ASN A 98 7.29 6.12 5.54
N LEU A 99 6.00 5.92 5.22
CA LEU A 99 5.36 6.36 3.98
C LEU A 99 4.55 7.64 4.17
N ASP A 100 5.00 8.53 5.05
CA ASP A 100 4.28 9.75 5.42
C ASP A 100 4.05 10.73 4.26
N LYS A 101 4.93 10.69 3.25
CA LYS A 101 4.86 11.56 2.07
C LYS A 101 4.01 10.97 0.94
N LEU A 102 3.47 9.77 1.10
CA LEU A 102 2.68 9.09 0.08
C LEU A 102 1.40 9.88 -0.22
N LYS A 103 1.21 10.27 -1.49
CA LYS A 103 0.06 11.06 -1.95
C LYS A 103 -0.87 10.26 -2.85
N ILE A 104 -0.33 9.31 -3.62
CA ILE A 104 -1.07 8.54 -4.60
C ILE A 104 -0.73 7.07 -4.39
N PHE A 105 -1.76 6.27 -4.19
CA PHE A 105 -1.62 4.82 -4.12
C PHE A 105 -2.65 4.14 -5.02
N ARG A 106 -2.17 3.28 -5.92
CA ARG A 106 -3.02 2.43 -6.76
C ARG A 106 -2.64 0.97 -6.58
N LEU A 107 -3.62 0.16 -6.22
CA LEU A 107 -3.53 -1.29 -6.16
C LEU A 107 -4.61 -1.88 -7.06
N CYS A 108 -4.21 -2.59 -8.10
CA CYS A 108 -5.11 -3.06 -9.14
C CYS A 108 -4.81 -4.49 -9.58
N ASN A 109 -5.83 -5.34 -9.72
CA ASN A 109 -5.68 -6.70 -10.24
C ASN A 109 -4.65 -7.53 -9.45
N CYS A 110 -4.74 -7.52 -8.12
CA CYS A 110 -3.88 -8.31 -7.23
C CYS A 110 -4.75 -9.27 -6.42
N GLU A 111 -4.84 -10.52 -6.87
CA GLU A 111 -5.84 -11.48 -6.38
C GLU A 111 -5.62 -11.91 -4.93
N LYS A 112 -4.39 -12.21 -4.50
CA LYS A 112 -4.13 -12.74 -3.16
C LYS A 112 -4.00 -11.69 -2.05
N VAL A 113 -4.19 -10.40 -2.36
CA VAL A 113 -4.14 -9.36 -1.33
C VAL A 113 -5.40 -9.42 -0.48
N GLU A 114 -5.28 -9.87 0.76
CA GLU A 114 -6.38 -9.94 1.73
C GLU A 114 -6.48 -8.67 2.58
N GLU A 115 -5.32 -8.06 2.85
CA GLU A 115 -5.16 -6.78 3.54
C GLU A 115 -4.03 -5.97 2.90
N VAL A 116 -4.19 -4.65 2.82
CA VAL A 116 -3.12 -3.78 2.30
C VAL A 116 -2.01 -3.65 3.33
N ILE A 117 -2.41 -3.44 4.59
CA ILE A 117 -1.53 -3.27 5.74
C ILE A 117 -1.82 -4.39 6.74
N SER A 118 -0.79 -5.18 7.04
CA SER A 118 -0.87 -6.24 8.02
C SER A 118 -0.58 -5.75 9.44
N SER A 119 -1.21 -6.38 10.42
CA SER A 119 -0.93 -6.16 11.84
C SER A 119 0.48 -6.64 12.21
N ASP A 120 1.15 -5.90 13.10
CA ASP A 120 2.30 -6.35 13.87
C ASP A 120 2.02 -6.25 15.38
N LYS A 121 2.59 -7.18 16.15
CA LYS A 121 2.20 -7.51 17.53
C LYS A 121 2.17 -6.30 18.49
N GLY A 122 1.01 -5.65 18.62
CA GLY A 122 0.69 -4.70 19.68
C GLY A 122 0.95 -3.22 19.36
N GLU A 123 1.24 -2.87 18.10
CA GLU A 123 1.54 -1.49 17.73
C GLU A 123 0.26 -0.69 17.42
N LYS A 124 0.08 0.44 18.10
CA LYS A 124 -1.00 1.39 17.77
C LYS A 124 -0.39 2.63 17.12
N VAL A 125 -0.81 2.90 15.89
CA VAL A 125 -0.26 4.01 15.09
C VAL A 125 -1.35 5.03 14.81
N ALA A 126 -1.24 6.24 15.35
CA ALA A 126 -2.30 7.26 15.29
C ALA A 126 -2.71 7.69 13.87
N THR A 127 -1.81 7.61 12.89
CA THR A 127 -2.09 7.94 11.49
C THR A 127 -1.07 7.26 10.57
N ILE A 128 -1.56 6.67 9.49
CA ILE A 128 -0.75 6.22 8.35
C ILE A 128 -1.10 7.08 7.13
N PHE A 129 -0.11 7.36 6.28
CA PHE A 129 -0.28 8.15 5.05
C PHE A 129 -0.95 9.54 5.25
N PRO A 130 -0.48 10.40 6.17
CA PRO A 130 -1.07 11.72 6.44
C PRO A 130 -1.18 12.65 5.22
N LYS A 131 -0.39 12.42 4.17
CA LYS A 131 -0.40 13.20 2.92
C LYS A 131 -1.19 12.53 1.78
N MET A 132 -1.87 11.41 2.03
CA MET A 132 -2.65 10.69 1.03
C MET A 132 -3.69 11.62 0.42
N LYS A 133 -3.74 11.68 -0.92
CA LYS A 133 -4.72 12.46 -1.69
C LYS A 133 -5.62 11.58 -2.54
N CYS A 134 -5.07 10.51 -3.10
CA CYS A 134 -5.74 9.65 -4.07
C CYS A 134 -5.46 8.18 -3.77
N LEU A 135 -6.51 7.44 -3.44
CA LEU A 135 -6.50 6.00 -3.29
C LEU A 135 -7.30 5.35 -4.41
N VAL A 136 -6.71 4.35 -5.08
CA VAL A 136 -7.40 3.53 -6.08
C VAL A 136 -7.22 2.05 -5.72
N LEU A 137 -8.33 1.38 -5.48
CA LEU A 137 -8.40 -0.07 -5.24
C LEU A 137 -9.31 -0.66 -6.33
N LYS A 138 -8.79 -1.55 -7.18
CA LYS A 138 -9.54 -2.08 -8.32
C LYS A 138 -9.28 -3.56 -8.53
N ASP A 139 -10.32 -4.34 -8.78
CA ASP A 139 -10.18 -5.77 -9.13
C ASP A 139 -9.36 -6.52 -8.05
N LEU A 140 -9.80 -6.44 -6.80
CA LEU A 140 -9.15 -7.08 -5.63
C LEU A 140 -10.15 -8.05 -4.99
N PRO A 141 -10.34 -9.26 -5.58
CA PRO A 141 -11.42 -10.16 -5.21
C PRO A 141 -11.34 -10.65 -3.76
N ASN A 142 -10.14 -10.80 -3.19
CA ASN A 142 -9.95 -11.31 -1.83
C ASN A 142 -9.66 -10.21 -0.79
N LEU A 143 -9.64 -8.93 -1.16
CA LEU A 143 -9.39 -7.85 -0.20
C LEU A 143 -10.55 -7.74 0.78
N VAL A 144 -10.32 -8.07 2.05
CA VAL A 144 -11.35 -8.07 3.11
C VAL A 144 -11.41 -6.73 3.84
N ASN A 145 -10.25 -6.11 4.06
CA ASN A 145 -10.11 -4.82 4.75
C ASN A 145 -8.84 -4.09 4.27
N PHE A 146 -8.72 -2.79 4.55
CA PHE A 146 -7.48 -2.05 4.27
C PHE A 146 -6.41 -2.35 5.33
N SER A 147 -6.82 -2.43 6.60
CA SER A 147 -6.02 -2.81 7.76
C SER A 147 -6.93 -3.37 8.86
N GLN A 148 -6.50 -4.43 9.56
CA GLN A 148 -7.28 -5.09 10.62
C GLN A 148 -7.24 -4.36 11.96
N GLU A 149 -6.12 -3.70 12.28
CA GLU A 149 -5.92 -3.05 13.57
C GLU A 149 -6.33 -1.58 13.58
N GLY A 150 -6.86 -1.17 14.74
CA GLY A 150 -7.28 0.19 15.05
C GLY A 150 -6.07 1.08 15.32
N GLY A 151 -6.01 2.21 14.62
CA GLY A 151 -4.90 3.14 14.74
C GLY A 151 -4.99 4.27 13.72
N CYS A 152 -5.41 3.99 12.49
CA CYS A 152 -5.51 5.04 11.48
C CYS A 152 -6.82 5.82 11.60
N PHE A 153 -6.81 6.93 12.33
CA PHE A 153 -8.03 7.71 12.56
C PHE A 153 -8.19 8.91 11.61
N ASN A 154 -7.17 9.29 10.83
CA ASN A 154 -7.20 10.54 10.08
C ASN A 154 -6.44 10.53 8.75
N TRP A 155 -7.16 10.75 7.64
CA TRP A 155 -6.58 11.07 6.33
C TRP A 155 -7.00 12.49 5.92
N PRO A 156 -6.33 13.53 6.47
CA PRO A 156 -6.80 14.91 6.37
C PRO A 156 -6.75 15.48 4.94
N ASN A 157 -5.93 14.87 4.07
CA ASN A 157 -5.71 15.33 2.70
C ASN A 157 -6.42 14.48 1.64
N LEU A 158 -7.18 13.45 2.03
CA LEU A 158 -7.78 12.52 1.08
C LEU A 158 -8.92 13.21 0.32
N GLN A 159 -8.77 13.29 -1.00
CA GLN A 159 -9.71 13.97 -1.88
C GLN A 159 -10.41 13.01 -2.83
N THR A 160 -9.77 11.90 -3.16
CA THR A 160 -10.27 10.95 -4.15
C THR A 160 -10.07 9.52 -3.68
N VAL A 161 -11.17 8.78 -3.65
CA VAL A 161 -11.16 7.33 -3.49
C VAL A 161 -11.86 6.74 -4.70
N ARG A 162 -11.21 5.79 -5.37
CA ARG A 162 -11.83 4.96 -6.40
C ARG A 162 -11.77 3.51 -5.96
N VAL A 163 -12.93 2.87 -5.89
CA VAL A 163 -13.06 1.50 -5.43
C VAL A 163 -13.96 0.77 -6.41
N ASN A 164 -13.46 -0.26 -7.08
CA ASN A 164 -14.25 -0.98 -8.07
C ASN A 164 -13.89 -2.47 -8.06
N ASN A 165 -14.90 -3.33 -8.12
CA ASN A 165 -14.72 -4.79 -8.15
C ASN A 165 -13.85 -5.31 -6.97
N ILE A 166 -14.34 -5.10 -5.73
CA ILE A 166 -13.72 -5.60 -4.49
C ILE A 166 -14.73 -6.40 -3.63
N PRO A 167 -15.30 -7.48 -4.17
CA PRO A 167 -16.48 -8.15 -3.60
C PRO A 167 -16.32 -8.61 -2.15
N SER A 168 -15.11 -8.94 -1.69
CA SER A 168 -14.88 -9.43 -0.33
C SER A 168 -14.77 -8.33 0.74
N MET A 169 -14.64 -7.05 0.35
CA MET A 169 -14.33 -5.99 1.30
C MET A 169 -15.57 -5.58 2.08
N LYS A 170 -15.64 -5.95 3.36
CA LYS A 170 -16.78 -5.63 4.24
C LYS A 170 -16.66 -4.27 4.93
N THR A 171 -15.44 -3.93 5.33
CA THR A 171 -15.12 -2.67 6.01
C THR A 171 -13.81 -2.13 5.49
N PHE A 172 -13.66 -0.80 5.48
CA PHE A 172 -12.40 -0.17 5.11
C PHE A 172 -11.36 -0.31 6.24
N LEU A 173 -11.72 0.17 7.44
CA LEU A 173 -10.96 0.07 8.68
C LEU A 173 -11.89 -0.38 9.80
N ARG A 174 -11.33 -0.88 10.91
CA ARG A 174 -12.14 -1.22 12.09
C ARG A 174 -12.82 0.03 12.66
N ASP A 175 -12.06 1.09 12.83
CA ASP A 175 -12.52 2.37 13.38
C ASP A 175 -12.94 3.35 12.28
N ASP A 176 -13.66 4.41 12.67
CA ASP A 176 -14.06 5.45 11.75
C ASP A 176 -12.85 6.29 11.32
N LEU A 177 -12.71 6.48 10.01
CA LEU A 177 -11.64 7.28 9.42
C LEU A 177 -12.13 8.71 9.16
N ASN A 178 -11.52 9.68 9.82
CA ASN A 178 -11.76 11.08 9.53
C ASN A 178 -11.17 11.43 8.16
N THR A 179 -12.02 11.89 7.24
CA THR A 179 -11.68 12.24 5.86
C THR A 179 -12.35 13.56 5.47
N PRO A 180 -11.95 14.69 6.08
CA PRO A 180 -12.71 15.96 6.02
C PRO A 180 -12.82 16.55 4.61
N LEU A 181 -11.90 16.19 3.70
CA LEU A 181 -11.89 16.66 2.32
C LEU A 181 -12.55 15.68 1.33
N LEU A 182 -12.88 14.46 1.77
CA LEU A 182 -13.49 13.46 0.89
C LEU A 182 -15.00 13.75 0.77
N LYS A 183 -15.45 13.96 -0.47
CA LYS A 183 -16.86 14.24 -0.77
C LYS A 183 -17.56 13.14 -1.57
N SER A 184 -16.79 12.20 -2.11
CA SER A 184 -17.30 11.13 -2.98
C SER A 184 -16.31 10.00 -3.15
N VAL A 185 -16.82 8.78 -3.20
CA VAL A 185 -16.11 7.56 -3.63
C VAL A 185 -16.58 7.21 -5.03
N TYR A 186 -15.66 7.06 -5.98
CA TYR A 186 -16.00 6.58 -7.33
C TYR A 186 -16.07 5.06 -7.30
N ILE A 187 -17.21 4.52 -7.73
CA ILE A 187 -17.49 3.08 -7.69
C ILE A 187 -17.49 2.43 -9.09
N THR A 188 -17.71 3.26 -10.10
CA THR A 188 -17.44 2.98 -11.52
C THR A 188 -16.78 4.21 -12.16
N PHE A 189 -16.59 4.21 -13.47
CA PHE A 189 -16.09 5.39 -14.18
C PHE A 189 -17.04 6.59 -14.05
N ALA A 190 -18.36 6.34 -14.05
CA ALA A 190 -19.37 7.39 -14.03
C ALA A 190 -20.02 7.61 -12.66
N LYS A 191 -20.09 6.56 -11.82
CA LYS A 191 -20.86 6.60 -10.58
C LYS A 191 -20.03 6.96 -9.37
N LYS A 192 -20.60 7.81 -8.51
CA LYS A 192 -20.04 8.24 -7.24
C LYS A 192 -21.05 8.03 -6.12
N LEU A 193 -20.56 7.70 -4.93
CA LEU A 193 -21.35 7.52 -3.73
C LEU A 193 -20.67 8.19 -2.53
N TRP A 194 -21.47 8.76 -1.62
CA TRP A 194 -20.97 9.24 -0.33
C TRP A 194 -22.05 9.11 0.74
N LEU A 195 -21.78 8.34 1.78
CA LEU A 195 -22.69 8.12 2.91
C LEU A 195 -22.18 8.80 4.19
N GLY A 196 -21.54 9.96 4.05
CA GLY A 196 -21.02 10.79 5.14
C GLY A 196 -19.66 10.35 5.70
N ASN A 197 -19.29 9.07 5.57
CA ASN A 197 -17.93 8.60 5.87
C ASN A 197 -17.52 7.43 4.96
N LEU A 198 -16.20 7.19 4.89
CA LEU A 198 -15.63 6.17 4.00
C LEU A 198 -16.07 4.75 4.39
N LYS A 199 -16.07 4.41 5.69
CA LYS A 199 -16.46 3.09 6.18
C LYS A 199 -17.89 2.73 5.77
N LYS A 200 -18.86 3.59 6.05
CA LYS A 200 -20.28 3.43 5.64
C LYS A 200 -20.42 3.29 4.13
N THR A 201 -19.69 4.13 3.37
CA THR A 201 -19.75 4.10 1.90
C THR A 201 -19.26 2.74 1.35
N ILE A 202 -18.14 2.21 1.86
CA ILE A 202 -17.59 0.91 1.44
C ILE A 202 -18.51 -0.24 1.86
N SER A 203 -19.00 -0.24 3.10
CA SER A 203 -19.91 -1.30 3.58
C SER A 203 -21.23 -1.33 2.79
N TYR A 204 -21.75 -0.17 2.36
CA TYR A 204 -22.92 -0.13 1.49
C TYR A 204 -22.64 -0.77 0.12
N MET A 205 -21.47 -0.49 -0.48
CA MET A 205 -21.09 -1.09 -1.77
C MET A 205 -20.99 -2.62 -1.69
N HIS A 206 -20.46 -3.15 -0.60
CA HIS A 206 -20.38 -4.59 -0.37
C HIS A 206 -21.75 -5.26 -0.34
N ASN A 207 -22.70 -4.64 0.37
CA ASN A 207 -24.05 -5.17 0.53
C ASN A 207 -24.95 -4.93 -0.70
N ASN A 208 -24.52 -4.10 -1.65
CA ASN A 208 -25.29 -3.76 -2.84
C ASN A 208 -24.41 -3.95 -4.10
N PRO A 209 -24.07 -5.20 -4.45
CA PRO A 209 -23.26 -5.49 -5.63
C PRO A 209 -23.95 -4.96 -6.90
N GLY A 210 -23.19 -4.30 -7.77
CA GLY A 210 -23.71 -3.65 -8.98
C GLY A 210 -24.10 -2.18 -8.81
N VAL A 211 -23.98 -1.64 -7.58
CA VAL A 211 -24.02 -0.19 -7.34
C VAL A 211 -22.69 0.43 -7.73
#